data_AF-A0ABD1D4I8-F1
#
_entry.id   AF-A0ABD1D4I8-F1
#
_cell.length_a   1.000
_cell.length_b   1.000
_cell.length_c   1.000
_cell.angle_alpha   90.00
_cell.angle_beta   90.00
_cell.angle_gamma   90.00
#
_symmetry.space_group_name_H-M   'P 1'
#
loop_
_entity.id
_entity.type
_entity.pdbx_description
1 polymer ?
#
loop_
_entity_poly.entity_id
_entity_poly.type
_entity_poly.pdbx_seq_one_letter_code
_entity_poly.pdbx_strand_id
1 'polypeptide(L)'
;MGDNGDLKEAGNGSLDAAQTQPEIDFENHQLGTTVKLSDGTEGRIFSRGARNKDGHLTYTCHLCMVVNLPGERVMLTHIAGRKHQNRLSHPVIDADTFRKISHKNEQE
;
A
#
# COMPACT_ATOMS: atom_id res chain seq x y z
N MET A 1 13.07 37.82 20.08
CA MET A 1 12.80 36.43 20.52
C MET A 1 11.55 35.98 19.79
N GLY A 2 11.45 34.92 19.00
CA GLY A 2 12.35 34.04 18.24
C GLY A 2 11.49 33.54 17.05
N ASP A 3 12.06 33.38 15.86
CA ASP A 3 12.17 32.10 15.13
C ASP A 3 10.96 31.15 15.35
N ASN A 4 10.16 30.77 14.34
CA ASN A 4 10.36 29.67 13.39
C ASN A 4 9.14 29.74 12.42
N GLY A 5 9.20 29.59 11.10
CA GLY A 5 9.87 28.54 10.34
C GLY A 5 8.78 27.75 9.58
N ASP A 6 8.88 27.78 8.26
CA ASP A 6 8.14 27.04 7.23
C ASP A 6 7.35 25.79 7.65
N LEU A 7 6.11 25.67 7.15
CA LEU A 7 5.65 24.40 6.57
C LEU A 7 4.98 24.69 5.21
N LYS A 8 5.80 24.67 4.17
CA LYS A 8 5.33 24.48 2.79
C LYS A 8 4.80 23.06 2.68
N GLU A 9 3.48 22.91 2.71
CA GLU A 9 2.85 21.65 2.34
C GLU A 9 2.86 21.56 0.81
N ALA A 10 3.97 21.06 0.27
CA ALA A 10 4.08 20.67 -1.13
C ALA A 10 3.34 19.34 -1.33
N GLY A 11 2.02 19.39 -1.44
CA GLY A 11 1.18 18.25 -1.81
C GLY A 11 0.83 18.27 -3.29
N ASN A 12 1.75 17.82 -4.15
CA ASN A 12 1.40 17.40 -5.50
C ASN A 12 0.66 16.05 -5.42
N GLY A 13 -0.59 15.96 -5.88
CA GLY A 13 -1.23 14.65 -6.06
C GLY A 13 -2.76 14.67 -6.19
N SER A 14 -3.22 14.73 -7.44
CA SER A 14 -4.46 14.16 -8.01
C SER A 14 -5.79 14.31 -7.26
N LEU A 15 -6.73 14.98 -7.93
CA LEU A 15 -8.11 15.18 -7.52
C LEU A 15 -8.91 13.87 -7.54
N ASP A 16 -9.01 13.18 -6.41
CA ASP A 16 -10.05 12.18 -6.16
C ASP A 16 -10.83 12.57 -4.91
N ALA A 17 -12.04 13.07 -5.12
CA ALA A 17 -12.86 13.71 -4.11
C ALA A 17 -13.12 12.80 -2.88
N ALA A 18 -12.78 13.33 -1.71
CA ALA A 18 -13.04 12.82 -0.37
C ALA A 18 -12.17 11.65 0.13
N GLN A 19 -10.86 11.64 -0.12
CA GLN A 19 -9.96 10.89 0.78
C GLN A 19 -9.80 11.65 2.09
N THR A 20 -10.04 10.99 3.21
CA THR A 20 -9.83 11.57 4.53
C THR A 20 -8.33 11.63 4.84
N GLN A 21 -7.89 12.63 5.59
CA GLN A 21 -6.49 12.73 6.06
C GLN A 21 -5.90 11.42 6.62
N PRO A 22 -6.63 10.63 7.45
CA PRO A 22 -6.12 9.33 7.90
C PRO A 22 -5.91 8.33 6.76
N GLU A 23 -6.78 8.30 5.74
CA GLU A 23 -6.58 7.43 4.56
C GLU A 23 -5.30 7.82 3.80
N ILE A 24 -5.03 9.12 3.65
CA ILE A 24 -3.86 9.64 2.93
C ILE A 24 -2.56 9.35 3.69
N ASP A 25 -2.55 9.57 5.01
CA ASP A 25 -1.41 9.24 5.88
C ASP A 25 -1.12 7.74 5.84
N PHE A 26 -2.17 6.94 6.01
CA PHE A 26 -2.08 5.49 5.93
C PHE A 26 -1.53 5.02 4.58
N GLU A 27 -2.02 5.58 3.48
CA GLU A 27 -1.52 5.27 2.15
C GLU A 27 -0.05 5.63 1.97
N ASN A 28 0.36 6.84 2.33
CA ASN A 28 1.76 7.25 2.20
C ASN A 28 2.69 6.36 3.02
N HIS A 29 2.30 6.04 4.24
CA HIS A 29 3.14 5.25 5.13
C HIS A 29 3.17 3.77 4.70
N GLN A 30 2.02 3.24 4.27
CA GLN A 30 1.85 1.81 4.13
C GLN A 30 1.94 1.31 2.67
N LEU A 31 1.43 2.05 1.67
CA LEU A 31 1.72 1.79 0.25
C LEU A 31 3.18 2.13 -0.10
N GLY A 32 3.85 2.95 0.71
CA GLY A 32 5.27 3.21 0.63
C GLY A 32 6.15 2.02 1.03
N THR A 33 5.57 0.99 1.68
CA THR A 33 6.34 -0.19 2.06
C THR A 33 6.73 -1.01 0.82
N THR A 34 8.03 -0.99 0.52
CA THR A 34 8.64 -1.81 -0.53
C THR A 34 9.39 -2.98 0.08
N VAL A 35 9.50 -4.06 -0.67
CA VAL A 35 10.36 -5.20 -0.33
C VAL A 35 11.42 -5.37 -1.41
N LYS A 36 12.60 -5.79 -1.00
CA LYS A 36 13.68 -6.12 -1.93
C LYS A 36 13.38 -7.47 -2.57
N LEU A 37 13.27 -7.48 -3.89
CA LEU A 37 13.04 -8.67 -4.69
C LEU A 37 14.36 -9.37 -4.99
N SER A 38 14.30 -10.63 -5.41
CA SER A 38 15.49 -11.44 -5.72
C SER A 38 16.37 -10.87 -6.85
N ASP A 39 15.80 -10.04 -7.73
CA ASP A 39 16.51 -9.34 -8.82
C ASP A 39 17.26 -8.08 -8.34
N GLY A 40 17.14 -7.74 -7.05
CA GLY A 40 17.72 -6.53 -6.46
C GLY A 40 16.85 -5.28 -6.60
N THR A 41 15.72 -5.39 -7.31
CA THR A 41 14.71 -4.34 -7.46
C THR A 41 13.78 -4.25 -6.25
N GLU A 42 13.14 -3.10 -6.05
CA GLU A 42 12.17 -2.88 -4.99
C GLU A 42 10.74 -3.04 -5.52
N GLY A 43 9.96 -3.91 -4.89
CA GLY A 43 8.55 -4.15 -5.23
C GLY A 43 7.61 -3.59 -4.17
N ARG A 44 6.58 -2.84 -4.57
CA ARG A 44 5.52 -2.39 -3.65
C ARG A 44 4.60 -3.55 -3.32
N ILE A 45 4.61 -4.00 -2.06
CA ILE A 45 3.82 -5.14 -1.61
C ILE A 45 2.32 -4.85 -1.53
N PHE A 46 1.94 -3.58 -1.59
CA PHE A 46 0.56 -3.15 -1.57
C PHE A 46 0.22 -2.31 -2.79
N SER A 47 -1.03 -2.41 -3.22
CA SER A 47 -1.59 -1.54 -4.24
C SER A 47 -2.98 -1.10 -3.84
N ARG A 48 -3.32 0.13 -4.22
CA ARG A 48 -4.64 0.69 -4.05
C ARG A 48 -5.53 0.31 -5.22
N GLY A 49 -6.74 -0.15 -4.92
CA GLY A 49 -7.81 -0.37 -5.88
C GLY A 49 -8.89 0.71 -5.79
N ALA A 50 -9.96 0.54 -6.56
CA ALA A 50 -11.11 1.45 -6.56
C ALA A 50 -11.90 1.38 -5.23
N ARG A 51 -12.79 2.35 -5.01
CA ARG A 51 -13.74 2.28 -3.89
C ARG A 51 -14.74 1.14 -4.13
N ASN A 52 -15.03 0.37 -3.08
CA ASN A 52 -16.06 -0.65 -3.12
C ASN A 52 -17.47 -0.03 -3.12
N LYS A 53 -18.49 -0.88 -3.23
CA LYS A 53 -19.92 -0.49 -3.21
C LYS A 53 -20.35 0.27 -1.94
N ASP A 54 -19.57 0.19 -0.88
CA ASP A 54 -19.80 0.81 0.42
C ASP A 54 -19.06 2.16 0.58
N GLY A 55 -18.32 2.58 -0.47
CA GLY A 55 -17.53 3.82 -0.48
C GLY A 55 -16.14 3.71 0.14
N HIS A 56 -15.74 2.52 0.61
CA HIS A 56 -14.42 2.29 1.19
C HIS A 56 -13.38 2.02 0.11
N LEU A 57 -12.18 2.62 0.23
CA LEU A 57 -11.04 2.29 -0.61
C LEU A 57 -10.69 0.82 -0.47
N THR A 58 -10.44 0.15 -1.60
CA THR A 58 -9.98 -1.24 -1.58
C THR A 58 -8.45 -1.28 -1.68
N TYR A 59 -7.87 -2.25 -0.98
CA TYR A 59 -6.44 -2.48 -1.00
C TYR A 59 -6.13 -3.91 -1.38
N THR A 60 -4.97 -4.10 -1.99
CA THR A 60 -4.47 -5.41 -2.39
C THR A 60 -3.08 -5.61 -1.81
N CYS A 61 -2.86 -6.75 -1.17
CA CYS A 61 -1.57 -7.20 -0.68
C CYS A 61 -1.01 -8.29 -1.60
N HIS A 62 0.00 -7.94 -2.39
CA HIS A 62 0.70 -8.87 -3.29
C HIS A 62 1.57 -9.87 -2.52
N LEU A 63 2.04 -9.50 -1.33
CA LEU A 63 2.84 -10.39 -0.48
C LEU A 63 2.03 -11.62 0.02
N CYS A 64 0.76 -11.39 0.35
CA CYS A 64 -0.15 -12.44 0.81
C CYS A 64 -1.12 -12.93 -0.28
N MET A 65 -1.06 -12.34 -1.48
CA MET A 65 -2.02 -12.53 -2.58
C MET A 65 -3.48 -12.31 -2.14
N VAL A 66 -3.71 -11.31 -1.28
CA VAL A 66 -5.04 -10.95 -0.79
C VAL A 66 -5.51 -9.70 -1.51
N VAL A 67 -6.56 -9.83 -2.31
CA VAL A 67 -7.23 -8.74 -3.03
C VAL A 67 -8.47 -8.26 -2.28
N ASN A 68 -8.98 -7.07 -2.61
CA ASN A 68 -10.25 -6.54 -2.11
C ASN A 68 -10.32 -6.34 -0.58
N LEU A 69 -9.24 -5.90 0.08
CA LEU A 69 -9.29 -5.50 1.49
C LEU A 69 -10.07 -4.20 1.62
N PRO A 70 -11.26 -4.18 2.27
CA PRO A 70 -12.06 -2.99 2.37
C PRO A 70 -11.55 -2.09 3.49
N GLY A 71 -11.04 -0.92 3.13
CA GLY A 71 -10.61 0.11 4.07
C GLY A 71 -9.25 -0.14 4.73
N GLU A 72 -8.72 0.96 5.25
CA GLU A 72 -7.45 1.06 5.97
C GLU A 72 -7.40 0.11 7.17
N ARG A 73 -8.46 0.06 7.99
CA ARG A 73 -8.45 -0.70 9.25
C ARG A 73 -8.26 -2.21 9.05
N VAL A 74 -8.88 -2.75 7.99
CA VAL A 74 -8.73 -4.17 7.65
C VAL A 74 -7.33 -4.43 7.13
N MET A 75 -6.78 -3.51 6.33
CA MET A 75 -5.41 -3.59 5.85
C MET A 75 -4.40 -3.50 7.00
N LEU A 76 -4.55 -2.57 7.95
CA LEU A 76 -3.71 -2.48 9.16
C LEU A 76 -3.70 -3.80 9.95
N THR A 77 -4.88 -4.37 10.17
CA THR A 77 -5.01 -5.67 10.87
C THR A 77 -4.35 -6.79 10.09
N HIS A 78 -4.45 -6.79 8.75
CA HIS A 78 -3.78 -7.74 7.89
C HIS A 78 -2.25 -7.66 8.01
N ILE A 79 -1.69 -6.45 8.01
CA ILE A 79 -0.24 -6.19 8.05
C ILE A 79 0.36 -6.55 9.42
N ALA A 80 -0.37 -6.22 10.49
CA ALA A 80 -0.04 -6.66 11.85
C ALA A 80 -0.21 -8.20 12.03
N GLY A 81 -0.86 -8.87 11.07
CA GLY A 81 -1.11 -10.29 11.10
C GLY A 81 0.17 -11.13 11.02
N ARG A 82 0.23 -12.20 11.83
CA ARG A 82 1.38 -13.11 11.92
C ARG A 82 1.78 -13.72 10.57
N LYS A 83 0.80 -14.00 9.70
CA LYS A 83 1.02 -14.52 8.33
C LYS A 83 1.76 -13.52 7.45
N HIS A 84 1.38 -12.24 7.52
CA HIS A 84 2.01 -11.17 6.76
C HIS A 84 3.44 -10.94 7.26
N GLN A 85 3.61 -10.77 8.57
CA GLN A 85 4.93 -10.58 9.20
C GLN A 85 5.91 -11.72 8.88
N ASN A 86 5.45 -12.96 8.86
CA ASN A 86 6.29 -14.11 8.52
C ASN A 86 6.72 -14.10 7.04
N ARG A 87 5.85 -13.65 6.13
CA ARG A 87 6.20 -13.47 4.70
C ARG A 87 7.15 -12.30 4.51
N LEU A 88 6.95 -11.21 5.25
CA LEU A 88 7.82 -10.04 5.22
C LEU A 88 9.23 -10.37 5.73
N SER A 89 9.32 -11.19 6.78
CA SER A 89 10.58 -11.67 7.34
C SER A 89 11.32 -12.69 6.46
N HIS A 90 10.67 -13.25 5.44
CA HIS A 90 11.26 -14.20 4.49
C HIS A 90 11.26 -13.60 3.07
N PRO A 91 12.20 -12.67 2.78
CA PRO A 91 12.25 -11.93 1.52
C PRO A 91 12.91 -12.76 0.40
N VAL A 92 12.42 -13.96 0.15
CA VAL A 92 12.71 -14.68 -1.11
C VAL A 92 11.47 -14.58 -1.97
N ILE A 93 11.27 -13.38 -2.50
CA ILE A 93 10.18 -13.10 -3.43
C ILE A 93 10.80 -13.00 -4.81
N ASP A 94 10.50 -14.00 -5.62
CA ASP A 94 10.89 -14.04 -7.01
C ASP A 94 10.28 -12.84 -7.75
N ALA A 95 11.14 -12.05 -8.38
CA ALA A 95 10.75 -10.76 -8.97
C ALA A 95 9.76 -10.94 -10.12
N ASP A 96 9.93 -11.98 -10.94
CA ASP A 96 9.04 -12.30 -12.05
C ASP A 96 7.66 -12.72 -11.55
N THR A 97 7.63 -13.58 -10.53
CA THR A 97 6.38 -14.00 -9.87
C THR A 97 5.66 -12.81 -9.24
N PHE A 98 6.39 -11.94 -8.53
CA PHE A 98 5.84 -10.75 -7.91
C PHE A 98 5.21 -9.80 -8.92
N ARG A 99 5.91 -9.55 -10.03
CA ARG A 99 5.44 -8.68 -11.11
C ARG A 99 4.20 -9.26 -11.78
N LYS A 100 4.15 -10.57 -12.01
CA LYS A 100 2.95 -11.25 -12.56
C LYS A 100 1.73 -11.08 -11.67
N ILE A 101 1.89 -11.13 -10.34
CA ILE A 101 0.81 -10.91 -9.38
C ILE A 101 0.38 -9.44 -9.38
N SER A 102 1.34 -8.51 -9.41
CA SER A 102 1.06 -7.07 -9.41
C SER A 102 0.34 -6.60 -10.68
N HIS A 103 0.63 -7.18 -11.85
CA HIS A 103 0.02 -6.78 -13.13
C HIS A 103 -1.27 -7.54 -13.48
N LYS A 104 -1.53 -8.72 -12.90
CA LYS A 104 -2.76 -9.48 -13.21
C LYS A 104 -4.03 -8.84 -12.66
N ASN A 105 -3.93 -8.01 -11.63
CA ASN A 105 -5.09 -7.48 -10.92
C ASN A 105 -5.69 -6.20 -11.56
N GLU A 106 -5.19 -5.77 -12.73
CA GLU A 106 -5.72 -4.61 -13.48
C GLU A 106 -6.65 -5.03 -14.65
N GLN A 107 -6.85 -6.33 -14.89
CA GLN A 107 -7.63 -6.84 -16.03
C GLN A 107 -8.67 -7.91 -15.66
N GLU A 108 -9.54 -7.63 -14.68
CA GLU A 108 -10.81 -8.36 -14.47
C GLU A 108 -11.95 -7.39 -14.15
#